data_AF-A0A6C1EDG4-F1
#
_entry.id   AF-A0A6C1EDG4-F1
#
_cell.length_a   1.000
_cell.length_b   1.000
_cell.length_c   1.000
_cell.angle_alpha   90.00
_cell.angle_beta   90.00
_cell.angle_gamma   90.00
#
_symmetry.space_group_name_H-M   'P 1'
#
loop_
_entity.id
_entity.type
_entity.pdbx_description
1 polymer ?
#
loop_
_entity_poly.entity_id
_entity_poly.type
_entity_poly.pdbx_seq_one_letter_code
_entity_poly.pdbx_strand_id
1 'polypeptide(L)'
;MPAVSHEGNEFHLSHTEEDKLNEFQVITDFPPDDLPDVVKLLRNHGWQLEPALSRYFDGEWRDGSEDGMGEPTATATPIPTPMAEELAWTPPVLGPRPLSFTAALPVVRPLPASFRHDFRTIGLNGRSNTVWSMFESFSYNGNPFLFVLLLIPRIINRLSATIFTFLCTLLSLHSIGSEGNAGKPRIAKVPKAPTRETQIPISEILGDTKDADEFCQLKSFDPDVSFNEVLRIAKEEFKFVLLVLVGNTCDDDHDGDTTATDVNSKLLLKKILLNKKTLQYLHKIDDDLVIYLKCVQELEPWLIAQQLEVRNTPEIFLIANVSNKISHSETVPLQRLSILGKLKINSLNKFLQSLTNVVERYSPELIVNRTEMNELRVSREIKKLQEDAYMKSLEMDRLKALEKEKSLSWSKI
;
A
#
# COMPACT_ATOMS: atom_id res chain seq x y z
N MET A 1 -1.64 58.62 -14.14
CA MET A 1 -1.98 57.25 -14.56
C MET A 1 -1.34 57.07 -15.92
N PRO A 2 -0.44 56.09 -16.11
CA PRO A 2 0.14 55.82 -17.41
C PRO A 2 -0.94 55.21 -18.33
N ALA A 3 -1.00 55.68 -19.57
CA ALA A 3 -1.91 55.17 -20.59
C ALA A 3 -1.07 54.49 -21.68
N VAL A 4 -1.32 53.22 -21.92
CA VAL A 4 -0.70 52.48 -23.03
C VAL A 4 -1.68 52.53 -24.21
N SER A 5 -1.31 53.23 -25.28
CA SER A 5 -2.11 53.37 -26.49
C SER A 5 -1.56 52.48 -27.60
N HIS A 6 -2.37 51.54 -28.09
CA HIS A 6 -2.07 50.76 -29.29
C HIS A 6 -3.28 50.76 -30.23
N GLU A 7 -3.07 51.16 -31.48
CA GLU A 7 -4.06 51.22 -32.58
C GLU A 7 -5.47 51.74 -32.20
N GLY A 8 -5.53 52.85 -31.46
CA GLY A 8 -6.80 53.53 -31.15
C GLY A 8 -7.58 52.99 -29.93
N ASN A 9 -7.04 51.99 -29.21
CA ASN A 9 -7.55 51.57 -27.91
C ASN A 9 -6.64 52.10 -26.78
N GLU A 10 -7.20 52.89 -25.86
CA GLU A 10 -6.52 53.37 -24.66
C GLU A 10 -6.81 52.41 -23.49
N PHE A 11 -5.77 51.74 -22.99
CA PHE A 11 -5.87 50.90 -21.80
C PHE A 11 -5.40 51.69 -20.57
N HIS A 12 -6.31 51.94 -19.64
CA HIS A 12 -6.00 52.54 -18.35
C HIS A 12 -5.50 51.44 -17.40
N LEU A 13 -4.18 51.35 -17.24
CA LEU A 13 -3.52 50.37 -16.38
C LEU A 13 -2.93 51.06 -15.15
N SER A 14 -3.00 50.41 -13.99
CA SER A 14 -2.24 50.79 -12.80
C SER A 14 -0.76 50.47 -12.98
N HIS A 15 0.11 51.14 -12.21
CA HIS A 15 1.56 50.95 -12.31
C HIS A 15 1.98 49.48 -12.09
N THR A 16 1.29 48.77 -11.19
CA THR A 16 1.51 47.35 -10.93
C THR A 16 1.04 46.42 -12.05
N GLU A 17 0.08 46.85 -12.87
CA GLU A 17 -0.40 46.08 -14.03
C GLU A 17 0.53 46.28 -15.22
N GLU A 18 1.12 47.46 -15.37
CA GLU A 18 2.14 47.77 -16.37
C GLU A 18 3.43 46.97 -16.16
N ASP A 19 3.90 46.85 -14.90
CA ASP A 19 5.07 46.04 -14.55
C ASP A 19 4.87 44.56 -14.93
N LYS A 20 3.67 44.03 -14.66
CA LYS A 20 3.31 42.65 -15.00
C LYS A 20 3.16 42.43 -16.50
N LEU A 21 2.63 43.41 -17.24
CA LEU A 21 2.58 43.36 -18.69
C LEU A 21 3.99 43.34 -19.29
N ASN A 22 4.91 44.14 -18.75
CA ASN A 22 6.31 44.15 -19.17
C ASN A 22 7.00 42.80 -18.86
N GLU A 23 6.76 42.21 -17.69
CA GLU A 23 7.28 40.88 -17.34
C GLU A 23 6.73 39.80 -18.27
N PHE A 24 5.43 39.85 -18.58
CA PHE A 24 4.80 38.95 -19.54
C PHE A 24 5.40 39.09 -20.93
N GLN A 25 5.66 40.32 -21.38
CA GLN A 25 6.28 40.61 -22.67
C GLN A 25 7.71 40.04 -22.76
N VAL A 26 8.51 40.18 -21.70
CA VAL A 26 9.88 39.62 -21.65
C VAL A 26 9.88 38.09 -21.76
N ILE A 27 8.87 37.41 -21.24
CA ILE A 27 8.81 35.95 -21.21
C ILE A 27 8.28 35.36 -22.51
N THR A 28 7.31 36.02 -23.13
CA THR A 28 6.56 35.46 -24.28
C THR A 28 6.96 36.05 -25.63
N ASP A 29 7.65 37.19 -25.65
CA ASP A 29 8.07 37.89 -26.89
C ASP A 29 6.93 38.01 -27.92
N PHE A 30 5.71 38.28 -27.44
CA PHE A 30 4.52 38.36 -28.28
C PHE A 30 4.56 39.58 -29.23
N PRO A 31 4.02 39.48 -30.47
CA PRO A 31 4.02 40.58 -31.41
C PRO A 31 3.12 41.72 -30.92
N PRO A 32 3.45 42.99 -31.23
CA PRO A 32 2.69 44.15 -30.74
C PRO A 32 1.21 44.12 -31.13
N ASP A 33 0.88 43.47 -32.25
CA ASP A 33 -0.49 43.33 -32.76
C ASP A 33 -1.42 42.53 -31.82
N ASP A 34 -0.85 41.67 -30.96
CA ASP A 34 -1.60 40.80 -30.04
C ASP A 34 -1.80 41.40 -28.63
N LEU A 35 -1.28 42.63 -28.40
CA LEU A 35 -1.42 43.36 -27.14
C LEU A 35 -2.86 43.46 -26.60
N PRO A 36 -3.91 43.74 -27.39
CA PRO A 36 -5.27 43.84 -26.85
C PRO A 36 -5.82 42.51 -26.32
N ASP A 37 -5.40 41.38 -26.89
CA ASP A 37 -5.88 40.05 -26.48
C ASP A 37 -5.09 39.52 -25.29
N VAL A 38 -3.80 39.82 -25.20
CA VAL A 38 -2.97 39.55 -24.01
C VAL A 38 -3.47 40.34 -22.79
N VAL A 39 -3.86 41.60 -22.97
CA VAL A 39 -4.44 42.41 -21.86
C VAL A 39 -5.77 41.82 -21.38
N LYS A 40 -6.61 41.29 -22.27
CA LYS A 40 -7.84 40.58 -21.88
C LYS A 40 -7.53 39.29 -21.13
N LEU A 41 -6.58 38.50 -21.59
CA LEU A 41 -6.14 37.27 -20.92
C LEU A 41 -5.66 37.56 -19.49
N LEU A 42 -4.80 38.57 -19.32
CA LEU A 42 -4.30 38.97 -18.02
C LEU A 42 -5.42 39.49 -17.10
N ARG A 43 -6.39 40.23 -17.64
CA ARG A 43 -7.55 40.68 -16.88
C ARG A 43 -8.43 39.52 -16.40
N ASN A 44 -8.69 38.54 -17.27
CA ASN A 44 -9.47 37.36 -16.94
C ASN A 44 -8.81 36.51 -15.84
N HIS A 45 -7.48 36.46 -15.81
CA HIS A 45 -6.71 35.77 -14.78
C HIS A 45 -6.30 36.66 -13.60
N GLY A 46 -6.94 37.83 -13.42
CA GLY A 46 -6.70 38.72 -12.29
C GLY A 46 -5.25 39.19 -12.16
N TRP A 47 -4.55 39.34 -13.28
CA TRP A 47 -3.12 39.70 -13.38
C TRP A 47 -2.19 38.71 -12.66
N GLN A 48 -2.53 37.42 -12.66
CA GLN A 48 -1.64 36.34 -12.24
C GLN A 48 -0.86 35.82 -13.47
N LEU A 49 0.47 35.90 -13.43
CA LEU A 49 1.32 35.59 -14.59
C LEU A 49 1.39 34.09 -14.87
N GLU A 50 1.50 33.24 -13.86
CA GLU A 50 1.68 31.79 -14.05
C GLU A 50 0.51 31.12 -14.79
N PRO A 51 -0.77 31.37 -14.41
CA PRO A 51 -1.91 30.80 -15.13
C PRO A 51 -2.02 31.36 -16.56
N ALA A 52 -1.76 32.66 -16.74
CA ALA A 52 -1.83 33.32 -18.03
C ALA A 52 -0.73 32.83 -18.99
N LEU A 53 0.49 32.61 -18.50
CA LEU A 53 1.61 32.07 -19.28
C LEU A 53 1.33 30.64 -19.72
N SER A 54 0.84 29.78 -18.81
CA SER A 54 0.45 28.40 -19.17
C SER A 54 -0.55 28.42 -20.32
N ARG A 55 -1.57 29.28 -20.23
CA ARG A 55 -2.63 29.37 -21.25
C ARG A 55 -2.13 29.95 -22.58
N TYR A 56 -1.19 30.89 -22.52
CA TYR A 56 -0.55 31.46 -23.70
C TYR A 56 0.26 30.41 -24.47
N PHE A 57 1.06 29.59 -23.78
CA PHE A 57 1.84 28.52 -24.39
C PHE A 57 1.00 27.33 -24.89
N ASP A 58 -0.16 27.09 -24.29
CA ASP A 58 -1.11 26.08 -24.75
C ASP A 58 -1.85 26.48 -26.05
N GLY A 59 -1.74 27.73 -26.49
CA GLY A 59 -2.31 28.23 -27.75
C GLY A 59 -3.82 28.51 -27.70
N GLU A 60 -4.48 28.26 -26.58
CA GLU A 60 -5.94 28.42 -26.36
C GLU A 60 -6.30 29.80 -25.77
N TRP A 61 -5.54 30.85 -26.11
CA TRP A 61 -5.74 32.22 -25.57
C TRP A 61 -6.47 33.18 -26.52
N ARG A 62 -6.58 32.84 -27.81
CA ARG A 62 -7.27 33.65 -28.82
C ARG A 62 -8.77 33.36 -28.90
N ASP A 63 -9.16 32.17 -28.47
CA ASP A 63 -10.54 31.74 -28.43
C ASP A 63 -11.14 32.25 -27.11
N GLY A 64 -11.96 33.29 -27.18
CA GLY A 64 -12.61 33.94 -26.03
C GLY A 64 -13.66 33.07 -25.32
N SER A 65 -13.39 31.79 -25.10
CA SER A 65 -14.25 30.91 -24.31
C SER A 65 -14.14 31.29 -22.84
N GLU A 66 -15.16 32.00 -22.36
CA GLU A 66 -15.47 32.18 -20.95
C GLU A 66 -15.77 30.82 -20.30
N ASP A 67 -14.73 30.04 -19.99
CA ASP A 67 -14.88 28.86 -19.13
C ASP A 67 -14.85 29.32 -17.67
N GLY A 68 -16.04 29.26 -17.07
CA GLY A 68 -16.33 29.77 -15.74
C GLY A 68 -15.49 29.13 -14.64
N MET A 69 -14.74 29.98 -13.92
CA MET A 69 -14.42 29.76 -12.51
C MET A 69 -15.24 30.72 -11.66
N GLY A 70 -15.88 30.16 -10.64
CA GLY A 70 -16.94 30.80 -9.85
C GLY A 70 -16.53 32.08 -9.11
N GLU A 71 -17.51 32.98 -9.02
CA GLU A 71 -17.52 34.11 -8.10
C GLU A 71 -17.26 33.67 -6.64
N PRO A 72 -16.38 34.34 -5.90
CA PRO A 72 -16.43 34.34 -4.45
C PRO A 72 -17.50 35.33 -3.97
N THR A 73 -18.68 34.82 -3.61
CA THR A 73 -19.72 35.60 -2.95
C THR A 73 -19.25 36.06 -1.56
N ALA A 74 -19.09 37.37 -1.38
CA ALA A 74 -18.89 38.00 -0.10
C ALA A 74 -20.21 38.09 0.68
N THR A 75 -20.35 37.43 1.83
CA THR A 75 -21.22 37.89 2.94
C THR A 75 -20.72 37.34 4.28
N ALA A 76 -20.59 38.23 5.26
CA ALA A 76 -19.98 38.00 6.57
C ALA A 76 -20.91 37.32 7.60
N THR A 77 -20.33 36.58 8.56
CA THR A 77 -20.60 36.72 10.01
C THR A 77 -19.51 35.98 10.84
N PRO A 78 -19.18 36.44 12.07
CA PRO A 78 -17.96 36.05 12.78
C PRO A 78 -18.22 35.11 13.97
N ILE A 79 -17.53 33.96 14.05
CA ILE A 79 -17.39 33.14 15.27
C ILE A 79 -15.95 32.55 15.27
N PRO A 80 -15.23 32.54 16.42
CA PRO A 80 -13.77 32.55 16.45
C PRO A 80 -13.15 31.14 16.32
N THR A 81 -12.19 31.00 15.42
CA THR A 81 -11.30 29.84 15.31
C THR A 81 -10.01 30.11 16.08
N PRO A 82 -9.51 29.18 16.91
CA PRO A 82 -8.22 29.34 17.57
C PRO A 82 -7.10 29.26 16.53
N MET A 83 -6.19 30.24 16.57
CA MET A 83 -4.86 30.30 15.94
C MET A 83 -4.68 29.49 14.65
N ALA A 84 -4.85 30.18 13.52
CA ALA A 84 -4.24 29.76 12.27
C ALA A 84 -2.72 29.77 12.43
N GLU A 85 -2.16 28.57 12.27
CA GLU A 85 -0.80 28.26 11.89
C GLU A 85 -0.33 29.24 10.80
N GLU A 86 0.62 30.11 11.13
CA GLU A 86 1.41 30.82 10.13
C GLU A 86 2.14 29.75 9.29
N LEU A 87 1.65 29.53 8.07
CA LEU A 87 2.42 28.91 6.99
C LEU A 87 3.56 29.86 6.62
N ALA A 88 4.61 29.87 7.43
CA ALA A 88 5.90 30.43 7.08
C ALA A 88 6.49 29.57 5.95
N TRP A 89 6.29 30.00 4.72
CA TRP A 89 7.05 29.54 3.56
C TRP A 89 8.53 29.84 3.80
N THR A 90 9.27 28.83 4.24
CA THR A 90 10.73 28.91 4.29
C THR A 90 11.27 28.67 2.88
N PRO A 91 12.15 29.53 2.35
CA PRO A 91 12.73 29.35 1.02
C PRO A 91 13.60 28.08 0.98
N PRO A 92 13.77 27.43 -0.19
CA PRO A 92 14.55 26.22 -0.31
C PRO A 92 16.03 26.54 -0.07
N VAL A 93 16.51 26.22 1.13
CA VAL A 93 17.95 26.28 1.45
C VAL A 93 18.67 25.22 0.62
N LEU A 94 19.53 25.66 -0.29
CA LEU A 94 20.55 24.86 -1.02
C LEU A 94 21.69 24.44 -0.08
N GLY A 95 21.33 23.79 1.03
CA GLY A 95 22.25 23.15 1.96
C GLY A 95 22.01 21.65 2.01
N PRO A 96 22.98 20.83 2.44
CA PRO A 96 22.78 19.39 2.59
C PRO A 96 21.65 19.14 3.59
N ARG A 97 20.47 18.78 3.08
CA ARG A 97 19.31 18.43 3.91
C ARG A 97 19.74 17.27 4.81
N PRO A 98 19.48 17.33 6.13
CA PRO A 98 19.63 16.16 6.96
C PRO A 98 18.66 15.12 6.40
N LEU A 99 19.20 14.07 5.79
CA LEU A 99 18.44 12.87 5.44
C LEU A 99 17.85 12.36 6.75
N SER A 100 16.60 12.69 7.03
CA SER A 100 15.84 12.10 8.13
C SER A 100 15.57 10.66 7.74
N PHE A 101 16.54 9.79 7.99
CA PHE A 101 16.52 8.34 7.80
C PHE A 101 15.57 7.66 8.82
N THR A 102 14.32 8.10 8.91
CA THR A 102 13.32 7.31 9.61
C THR A 102 12.92 6.17 8.69
N ALA A 103 13.29 4.95 9.05
CA ALA A 103 12.98 3.76 8.26
C ALA A 103 11.46 3.61 8.09
N ALA A 104 10.98 3.68 6.84
CA ALA A 104 9.61 3.33 6.49
C ALA A 104 9.40 1.82 6.68
N LEU A 105 8.29 1.42 7.29
CA LEU A 105 7.95 0.00 7.39
C LEU A 105 7.40 -0.50 6.05
N PRO A 106 7.67 -1.77 5.65
CA PRO A 106 7.07 -2.33 4.45
C PRO A 106 5.54 -2.40 4.58
N VAL A 107 4.81 -1.95 3.55
CA VAL A 107 3.34 -1.93 3.56
C VAL A 107 2.78 -3.21 2.96
N VAL A 108 1.79 -3.82 3.63
CA VAL A 108 1.06 -5.00 3.14
C VAL A 108 -0.21 -4.56 2.43
N ARG A 109 -0.44 -5.12 1.25
CA ARG A 109 -1.65 -4.88 0.46
C ARG A 109 -2.55 -6.13 0.46
N PRO A 110 -3.88 -5.94 0.43
CA PRO A 110 -4.80 -7.05 0.21
C PRO A 110 -4.62 -7.61 -1.21
N LEU A 111 -4.92 -8.90 -1.37
CA LEU A 111 -4.92 -9.56 -2.67
C LEU A 111 -6.11 -9.05 -3.51
N PRO A 112 -5.97 -8.96 -4.85
CA PRO A 112 -7.09 -8.60 -5.74
C PRO A 112 -8.28 -9.55 -5.54
N ALA A 113 -9.52 -9.04 -5.53
CA ALA A 113 -10.71 -9.86 -5.27
C ALA A 113 -10.88 -11.04 -6.27
N SER A 114 -10.41 -10.87 -7.50
CA SER A 114 -10.48 -11.87 -8.58
C SER A 114 -9.21 -12.71 -8.72
N PHE A 115 -8.31 -12.75 -7.73
CA PHE A 115 -7.03 -13.47 -7.86
C PHE A 115 -7.21 -14.91 -8.35
N ARG A 116 -8.22 -15.64 -7.84
CA ARG A 116 -8.50 -17.02 -8.27
C ARG A 116 -8.81 -17.14 -9.77
N HIS A 117 -9.47 -16.15 -10.35
CA HIS A 117 -9.81 -16.13 -11.78
C HIS A 117 -8.67 -15.62 -12.65
N ASP A 118 -7.92 -14.62 -12.16
CA ASP A 118 -6.78 -14.05 -12.88
C ASP A 118 -5.67 -15.10 -13.06
N PHE A 119 -5.39 -15.93 -12.06
CA PHE A 119 -4.42 -17.01 -12.19
C PHE A 119 -4.81 -18.10 -13.20
N ARG A 120 -6.12 -18.29 -13.44
CA ARG A 120 -6.62 -19.21 -14.46
C ARG A 120 -6.37 -18.69 -15.89
N THR A 121 -6.26 -17.37 -16.10
CA THR A 121 -6.14 -16.76 -17.43
C THR A 121 -4.68 -16.48 -17.85
N ILE A 122 -3.69 -16.69 -16.96
CA ILE A 122 -2.27 -16.40 -17.24
C ILE A 122 -1.62 -17.41 -18.23
N GLY A 123 -2.34 -18.42 -18.71
CA GLY A 123 -1.88 -19.34 -19.75
C GLY A 123 -1.66 -18.74 -21.16
N LEU A 124 -2.09 -17.50 -21.43
CA LEU A 124 -1.98 -16.89 -22.77
C LEU A 124 -1.06 -15.67 -22.88
N ASN A 125 -0.60 -15.08 -21.76
CA ASN A 125 0.20 -13.85 -21.80
C ASN A 125 1.37 -13.82 -20.78
N GLY A 126 1.97 -14.99 -20.50
CA GLY A 126 3.14 -15.14 -19.62
C GLY A 126 4.49 -14.72 -20.24
N ARG A 127 4.51 -13.88 -21.27
CA ARG A 127 5.76 -13.43 -21.91
C ARG A 127 5.86 -11.92 -21.79
N SER A 128 6.57 -11.47 -20.75
CA SER A 128 6.85 -10.07 -20.49
C SER A 128 7.38 -9.36 -21.75
N ASN A 129 6.70 -8.27 -22.11
CA ASN A 129 6.96 -7.32 -23.19
C ASN A 129 8.30 -6.54 -23.10
N THR A 130 9.38 -7.14 -22.60
CA THR A 130 10.67 -6.45 -22.42
C THR A 130 11.73 -6.88 -23.44
N VAL A 131 11.66 -8.11 -23.95
CA VAL A 131 12.71 -8.65 -24.82
C VAL A 131 12.36 -8.52 -26.30
N TRP A 132 11.10 -8.76 -26.68
CA TRP A 132 10.68 -8.71 -28.09
C TRP A 132 10.58 -7.27 -28.61
N SER A 133 10.13 -6.33 -27.78
CA SER A 133 10.05 -4.89 -28.12
C SER A 133 11.43 -4.23 -28.27
N MET A 134 12.40 -4.61 -27.44
CA MET A 134 13.81 -4.23 -27.65
C MET A 134 14.38 -4.89 -28.92
N PHE A 135 14.08 -6.17 -29.16
CA PHE A 135 14.58 -6.91 -30.31
C PHE A 135 14.06 -6.36 -31.66
N GLU A 136 12.80 -5.93 -31.72
CA GLU A 136 12.25 -5.24 -32.89
C GLU A 136 12.95 -3.89 -33.15
N SER A 137 13.25 -3.12 -32.09
CA SER A 137 13.95 -1.84 -32.21
C SER A 137 15.37 -1.96 -32.76
N PHE A 138 16.07 -3.07 -32.47
CA PHE A 138 17.43 -3.33 -32.99
C PHE A 138 17.44 -3.92 -34.40
N SER A 139 16.36 -4.57 -34.85
CA SER A 139 16.29 -5.19 -36.19
C SER A 139 16.07 -4.18 -37.32
N TYR A 140 15.52 -2.99 -37.04
CA TYR A 140 15.30 -1.95 -38.06
C TYR A 140 16.56 -1.18 -38.47
N ASN A 141 17.59 -1.14 -37.62
CA ASN A 141 18.84 -0.41 -37.87
C ASN A 141 20.03 -1.36 -38.12
N GLY A 142 19.91 -2.23 -39.12
CA GLY A 142 20.97 -2.73 -40.02
C GLY A 142 22.30 -3.30 -39.49
N ASN A 143 22.60 -3.34 -38.19
CA ASN A 143 23.92 -3.71 -37.68
C ASN A 143 23.88 -4.96 -36.77
N PRO A 144 24.18 -6.15 -37.32
CA PRO A 144 24.19 -7.41 -36.57
C PRO A 144 25.25 -7.45 -35.45
N PHE A 145 26.22 -6.54 -35.45
CA PHE A 145 27.26 -6.43 -34.42
C PHE A 145 26.74 -5.91 -33.07
N LEU A 146 25.72 -5.06 -33.05
CA LEU A 146 25.12 -4.57 -31.80
C LEU A 146 24.35 -5.68 -31.07
N PHE A 147 23.75 -6.60 -31.83
CA PHE A 147 23.13 -7.82 -31.29
C PHE A 147 24.16 -8.71 -30.58
N VAL A 148 25.32 -8.92 -31.21
CA VAL A 148 26.42 -9.67 -30.60
C VAL A 148 26.91 -8.98 -29.32
N LEU A 149 27.03 -7.65 -29.33
CA LEU A 149 27.52 -6.88 -28.19
C LEU A 149 26.56 -6.88 -26.98
N LEU A 150 25.25 -6.99 -27.20
CA LEU A 150 24.24 -7.10 -26.13
C LEU A 150 24.17 -8.52 -25.54
N LEU A 151 24.53 -9.55 -26.31
CA LEU A 151 24.54 -10.95 -25.86
C LEU A 151 25.78 -11.30 -25.02
N ILE A 152 26.90 -10.60 -25.25
CA ILE A 152 28.20 -10.81 -24.59
C ILE A 152 28.12 -10.75 -23.05
N PRO A 153 27.48 -9.74 -22.40
CA PRO A 153 27.46 -9.64 -20.94
C PRO A 153 26.79 -10.83 -20.24
N ARG A 154 25.74 -11.40 -20.85
CA ARG A 154 25.02 -12.55 -20.26
C ARG A 154 25.67 -13.89 -20.56
N ILE A 155 26.25 -14.05 -21.75
CA ILE A 155 27.00 -15.27 -22.08
C ILE A 155 28.29 -15.31 -21.25
N ILE A 156 29.00 -14.20 -21.08
CA ILE A 156 30.19 -14.13 -20.22
C ILE A 156 29.84 -14.47 -18.77
N ASN A 157 28.74 -13.97 -18.20
CA ASN A 157 28.37 -14.30 -16.81
C ASN A 157 27.92 -15.76 -16.63
N ARG A 158 27.30 -16.36 -17.65
CA ARG A 158 26.95 -17.79 -17.63
C ARG A 158 28.19 -18.66 -17.82
N LEU A 159 29.06 -18.30 -18.77
CA LEU A 159 30.27 -19.03 -19.10
C LEU A 159 31.33 -18.91 -18.00
N SER A 160 31.45 -17.73 -17.36
CA SER A 160 32.34 -17.52 -16.22
C SER A 160 31.89 -18.34 -15.01
N ALA A 161 30.59 -18.43 -14.74
CA ALA A 161 30.08 -19.30 -13.69
C ALA A 161 30.38 -20.78 -13.99
N THR A 162 30.16 -21.25 -15.23
CA THR A 162 30.44 -22.65 -15.59
C THR A 162 31.94 -22.97 -15.61
N ILE A 163 32.77 -22.07 -16.14
CA ILE A 163 34.22 -22.22 -16.18
C ILE A 163 34.79 -22.14 -14.77
N PHE A 164 34.28 -21.24 -13.92
CA PHE A 164 34.71 -21.14 -12.52
C PHE A 164 34.29 -22.38 -11.73
N THR A 165 33.06 -22.91 -11.92
CA THR A 165 32.69 -24.19 -11.30
C THR A 165 33.54 -25.35 -11.81
N PHE A 166 33.86 -25.38 -13.11
CA PHE A 166 34.70 -26.41 -13.70
C PHE A 166 36.16 -26.35 -13.19
N LEU A 167 36.69 -25.14 -13.09
CA LEU A 167 38.02 -24.85 -12.54
C LEU A 167 38.07 -25.18 -11.04
N CYS A 168 37.05 -24.80 -10.28
CA CYS A 168 36.92 -25.17 -8.88
C CYS A 168 36.76 -26.68 -8.70
N THR A 169 36.03 -27.40 -9.56
CA THR A 169 35.95 -28.87 -9.51
C THR A 169 37.27 -29.56 -9.87
N LEU A 170 38.04 -29.00 -10.81
CA LEU A 170 39.38 -29.48 -11.16
C LEU A 170 40.40 -29.22 -10.03
N LEU A 171 40.34 -28.05 -9.40
CA LEU A 171 41.16 -27.72 -8.22
C LEU A 171 40.75 -28.55 -6.99
N SER A 172 39.47 -28.90 -6.86
CA SER A 172 38.96 -29.77 -5.79
C SER A 172 39.38 -31.23 -5.97
N LEU A 173 39.86 -31.63 -7.15
CA LEU A 173 40.30 -33.01 -7.43
C LEU A 173 41.60 -33.39 -6.70
N HIS A 174 42.33 -32.43 -6.12
CA HIS A 174 43.50 -32.69 -5.27
C HIS A 174 43.17 -32.70 -3.76
N SER A 175 41.91 -32.52 -3.38
CA SER A 175 41.45 -32.68 -2.00
C SER A 175 40.49 -33.85 -1.90
N ILE A 176 41.06 -34.99 -1.49
CA ILE A 176 40.42 -36.18 -0.92
C ILE A 176 39.10 -35.87 -0.19
N GLY A 177 38.05 -36.66 -0.49
CA GLY A 177 36.85 -36.80 0.35
C GLY A 177 35.53 -36.68 -0.39
N SER A 178 35.22 -37.64 -1.28
CA SER A 178 33.86 -37.90 -1.74
C SER A 178 33.04 -38.49 -0.58
N GLU A 179 32.53 -37.64 0.30
CA GLU A 179 31.43 -37.98 1.20
C GLU A 179 30.13 -37.55 0.54
N GLY A 180 29.23 -38.53 0.36
CA GLY A 180 27.93 -38.33 -0.26
C GLY A 180 27.19 -37.17 0.38
N ASN A 181 26.55 -36.34 -0.45
CA ASN A 181 25.66 -35.26 -0.04
C ASN A 181 24.35 -35.84 0.54
N ALA A 182 24.46 -36.61 1.62
CA ALA A 182 23.38 -37.07 2.47
C ALA A 182 23.46 -36.25 3.77
N GLY A 183 22.47 -35.38 4.01
CA GLY A 183 22.27 -34.80 5.34
C GLY A 183 22.38 -33.29 5.49
N LYS A 184 22.46 -32.49 4.41
CA LYS A 184 22.11 -31.06 4.54
C LYS A 184 20.58 -30.96 4.65
N PRO A 185 20.01 -30.40 5.73
CA PRO A 185 18.56 -30.23 5.85
C PRO A 185 18.09 -29.40 4.65
N ARG A 186 17.26 -30.00 3.81
CA ARG A 186 16.74 -29.35 2.60
C ARG A 186 15.84 -28.20 3.06
N ILE A 187 16.36 -26.98 3.00
CA ILE A 187 15.55 -25.77 3.16
C ILE A 187 14.62 -25.74 1.95
N ALA A 188 13.32 -25.92 2.17
CA ALA A 188 12.34 -25.82 1.10
C ALA A 188 12.31 -24.38 0.58
N LYS A 189 12.57 -24.23 -0.71
CA LYS A 189 12.35 -22.98 -1.43
C LYS A 189 10.87 -22.89 -1.77
N VAL A 190 10.33 -21.67 -1.77
CA VAL A 190 8.97 -21.43 -2.26
C VAL A 190 8.85 -21.99 -3.69
N PRO A 191 7.82 -22.80 -3.98
CA PRO A 191 7.65 -23.39 -5.29
C PRO A 191 7.43 -22.30 -6.35
N LYS A 192 7.85 -22.58 -7.60
CA LYS A 192 7.73 -21.60 -8.70
C LYS A 192 6.29 -21.37 -9.16
N ALA A 193 5.41 -22.32 -8.88
CA ALA A 193 3.98 -22.27 -9.15
C ALA A 193 3.25 -22.98 -8.01
N PRO A 194 2.00 -22.60 -7.71
CA PRO A 194 1.19 -23.28 -6.70
C PRO A 194 0.93 -24.72 -7.13
N THR A 195 0.97 -25.65 -6.18
CA THR A 195 0.76 -27.09 -6.44
C THR A 195 -0.69 -27.49 -6.24
N ARG A 196 -1.39 -26.85 -5.30
CA ARG A 196 -2.81 -27.13 -5.00
C ARG A 196 -3.61 -25.82 -5.03
N GLU A 197 -4.79 -25.84 -5.63
CA GLU A 197 -5.73 -24.70 -5.63
C GLU A 197 -6.67 -24.72 -4.42
N THR A 198 -6.91 -25.91 -3.86
CA THR A 198 -7.76 -26.15 -2.70
C THR A 198 -6.98 -25.94 -1.41
N GLN A 199 -7.68 -25.46 -0.38
CA GLN A 199 -7.11 -25.29 0.95
C GLN A 199 -6.73 -26.66 1.53
N ILE A 200 -5.54 -26.75 2.12
CA ILE A 200 -5.07 -27.91 2.83
C ILE A 200 -5.71 -27.86 4.22
N PRO A 201 -6.39 -28.93 4.67
CA PRO A 201 -6.99 -28.95 5.99
C PRO A 201 -5.91 -28.77 7.06
N ILE A 202 -6.19 -27.98 8.08
CA ILE A 202 -5.20 -27.64 9.10
C ILE A 202 -4.78 -28.84 9.95
N SER A 203 -5.60 -29.88 10.05
CA SER A 203 -5.22 -31.15 10.65
C SER A 203 -4.02 -31.80 9.94
N GLU A 204 -3.91 -31.63 8.62
CA GLU A 204 -2.78 -32.13 7.81
C GLU A 204 -1.51 -31.28 8.01
N ILE A 205 -1.67 -29.99 8.35
CA ILE A 205 -0.56 -29.08 8.62
C ILE A 205 -0.01 -29.30 10.03
N LEU A 206 -0.89 -29.30 11.04
CA LEU A 206 -0.52 -29.28 12.45
C LEU A 206 -0.32 -30.70 13.03
N GLY A 207 -0.97 -31.70 12.42
CA GLY A 207 -1.00 -33.10 12.86
C GLY A 207 -1.93 -33.33 14.05
N ASP A 208 -2.34 -34.59 14.24
CA ASP A 208 -3.26 -35.00 15.31
C ASP A 208 -2.54 -35.11 16.66
N THR A 209 -2.35 -33.97 17.33
CA THR A 209 -1.75 -33.92 18.68
C THR A 209 -2.62 -33.11 19.63
N LYS A 210 -2.61 -33.45 20.93
CA LYS A 210 -3.39 -32.72 21.95
C LYS A 210 -3.06 -31.22 22.01
N ASP A 211 -1.80 -30.88 21.76
CA ASP A 211 -1.33 -29.49 21.72
C ASP A 211 -1.83 -28.77 20.45
N ALA A 212 -2.09 -29.50 19.35
CA ALA A 212 -2.71 -28.97 18.14
C ALA A 212 -4.19 -28.64 18.38
N ASP A 213 -4.90 -29.48 19.15
CA ASP A 213 -6.28 -29.20 19.55
C ASP A 213 -6.36 -27.94 20.44
N GLU A 214 -5.40 -27.74 21.35
CA GLU A 214 -5.30 -26.52 22.19
C GLU A 214 -5.05 -25.28 21.32
N PHE A 215 -4.19 -25.39 20.29
CA PHE A 215 -3.97 -24.31 19.33
C PHE A 215 -5.23 -23.97 18.53
N CYS A 216 -5.98 -24.98 18.09
CA CYS A 216 -7.24 -24.80 17.35
C CYS A 216 -8.37 -24.19 18.22
N GLN A 217 -8.25 -24.23 19.55
CA GLN A 217 -9.21 -23.62 20.47
C GLN A 217 -8.97 -22.12 20.72
N LEU A 218 -7.88 -21.56 20.19
CA LEU A 218 -7.60 -20.12 20.29
C LEU A 218 -8.65 -19.33 19.51
N LYS A 219 -9.23 -18.28 20.12
CA LYS A 219 -10.22 -17.43 19.42
C LYS A 219 -9.56 -16.62 18.31
N SER A 220 -8.28 -16.34 18.45
CA SER A 220 -7.45 -15.67 17.45
C SER A 220 -7.20 -16.48 16.18
N PHE A 221 -7.52 -17.77 16.17
CA PHE A 221 -7.27 -18.65 15.03
C PHE A 221 -8.59 -19.21 14.47
N ASP A 222 -8.83 -18.97 13.18
CA ASP A 222 -9.93 -19.56 12.45
C ASP A 222 -9.38 -20.22 11.17
N PRO A 223 -9.65 -21.53 10.97
CA PRO A 223 -9.07 -22.30 9.88
C PRO A 223 -9.46 -21.84 8.48
N ASP A 224 -10.67 -21.31 8.28
CA ASP A 224 -11.24 -21.12 6.94
C ASP A 224 -11.17 -19.66 6.45
N VAL A 225 -10.56 -18.78 7.24
CA VAL A 225 -10.51 -17.35 6.95
C VAL A 225 -9.55 -17.03 5.81
N SER A 226 -10.03 -16.20 4.88
CA SER A 226 -9.19 -15.66 3.81
C SER A 226 -8.25 -14.56 4.32
N PHE A 227 -7.09 -14.41 3.70
CA PHE A 227 -6.10 -13.40 4.06
C PHE A 227 -6.65 -11.97 3.99
N ASN A 228 -7.48 -11.69 2.98
CA ASN A 228 -8.11 -10.38 2.83
C ASN A 228 -9.06 -10.06 3.99
N GLU A 229 -9.77 -11.07 4.49
CA GLU A 229 -10.63 -10.95 5.66
C GLU A 229 -9.81 -10.66 6.92
N VAL A 230 -8.72 -11.40 7.13
CA VAL A 230 -7.78 -11.16 8.25
C VAL A 230 -7.23 -9.73 8.22
N LEU A 231 -6.82 -9.23 7.05
CA LEU A 231 -6.34 -7.86 6.91
C LEU A 231 -7.43 -6.82 7.16
N ARG A 232 -8.69 -7.11 6.80
CA ARG A 232 -9.83 -6.23 7.08
C ARG A 232 -10.06 -6.13 8.58
N ILE A 233 -10.13 -7.26 9.29
CA ILE A 233 -10.27 -7.32 10.74
C ILE A 233 -9.14 -6.52 11.42
N ALA A 234 -7.89 -6.73 10.98
CA ALA A 234 -6.74 -6.01 11.51
C ALA A 234 -6.81 -4.49 11.31
N LYS A 235 -7.35 -4.05 10.16
CA LYS A 235 -7.51 -2.63 9.83
C LYS A 235 -8.63 -1.98 10.66
N GLU A 236 -9.75 -2.67 10.84
CA GLU A 236 -10.93 -2.15 11.52
C GLU A 236 -10.81 -2.18 13.05
N GLU A 237 -10.23 -3.24 13.60
CA GLU A 237 -10.13 -3.46 15.05
C GLU A 237 -8.75 -3.12 15.63
N PHE A 238 -7.78 -2.74 14.79
CA PHE A 238 -6.39 -2.46 15.19
C PHE A 238 -5.80 -3.64 15.97
N LYS A 239 -5.92 -4.83 15.40
CA LYS A 239 -5.35 -6.08 15.94
C LYS A 239 -4.03 -6.41 15.26
N PHE A 240 -3.19 -7.17 15.95
CA PHE A 240 -1.99 -7.76 15.38
C PHE A 240 -2.36 -8.97 14.51
N VAL A 241 -1.69 -9.13 13.38
CA VAL A 241 -1.80 -10.31 12.53
C VAL A 241 -0.48 -11.08 12.56
N LEU A 242 -0.53 -12.31 13.03
CA LEU A 242 0.57 -13.26 12.98
C LEU A 242 0.45 -14.10 11.71
N LEU A 243 1.22 -13.72 10.68
CA LEU A 243 1.27 -14.42 9.40
C LEU A 243 2.34 -15.52 9.48
N VAL A 244 1.90 -16.78 9.45
CA VAL A 244 2.77 -17.96 9.46
C VAL A 244 2.65 -18.68 8.13
N LEU A 245 3.74 -18.67 7.37
CA LEU A 245 3.85 -19.36 6.08
C LEU A 245 4.70 -20.61 6.25
N VAL A 246 4.11 -21.76 5.92
CA VAL A 246 4.72 -23.09 6.11
C VAL A 246 4.91 -23.78 4.77
N GLY A 247 5.97 -24.58 4.64
CA GLY A 247 6.20 -25.45 3.47
C GLY A 247 5.44 -26.77 3.57
N ASN A 248 5.72 -27.70 2.66
CA ASN A 248 5.05 -29.01 2.64
C ASN A 248 5.32 -29.79 3.94
N THR A 249 4.28 -30.06 4.72
CA THR A 249 4.33 -30.92 5.92
C THR A 249 3.85 -32.35 5.64
N CYS A 250 3.24 -32.59 4.49
CA CYS A 250 2.59 -33.85 4.14
C CYS A 250 3.63 -34.83 3.59
N ASP A 251 3.65 -36.05 4.13
CA ASP A 251 4.45 -37.15 3.63
C ASP A 251 3.71 -37.87 2.48
N ASP A 252 3.33 -37.12 1.43
CA ASP A 252 2.69 -37.71 0.25
C ASP A 252 3.76 -38.25 -0.71
N ASP A 253 4.06 -39.55 -0.61
CA ASP A 253 4.88 -40.31 -1.56
C ASP A 253 4.13 -40.71 -2.85
N HIS A 254 2.92 -40.17 -3.07
CA HIS A 254 1.96 -40.73 -4.04
C HIS A 254 2.10 -40.23 -5.48
N ASP A 255 2.75 -39.09 -5.73
CA ASP A 255 3.03 -38.63 -7.08
C ASP A 255 4.54 -38.57 -7.30
N GLY A 256 5.02 -39.15 -8.39
CA GLY A 256 6.44 -39.28 -8.75
C GLY A 256 7.23 -37.98 -8.94
N ASP A 257 6.72 -36.84 -8.47
CA ASP A 257 7.46 -35.60 -8.30
C ASP A 257 7.81 -35.42 -6.82
N THR A 258 9.07 -35.65 -6.47
CA THR A 258 9.61 -35.60 -5.10
C THR A 258 9.51 -34.18 -4.53
N THR A 259 8.32 -33.72 -4.13
CA THR A 259 8.16 -32.51 -3.33
C THR A 259 8.61 -32.81 -1.91
N ALA A 260 9.93 -32.77 -1.71
CA ALA A 260 10.57 -33.12 -0.44
C ALA A 260 9.91 -32.39 0.74
N THR A 261 9.55 -33.15 1.77
CA THR A 261 8.96 -32.62 2.99
C THR A 261 9.86 -31.59 3.66
N ASP A 262 9.28 -30.48 4.09
CA ASP A 262 10.03 -29.39 4.70
C ASP A 262 10.26 -29.68 6.19
N VAL A 263 11.48 -30.16 6.48
CA VAL A 263 11.93 -30.48 7.84
C VAL A 263 11.88 -29.26 8.76
N ASN A 264 12.16 -28.05 8.24
CA ASN A 264 12.18 -26.84 9.06
C ASN A 264 10.76 -26.40 9.45
N SER A 265 9.83 -26.54 8.52
CA SER A 265 8.40 -26.30 8.75
C SER A 265 7.83 -27.23 9.81
N LYS A 266 8.09 -28.55 9.70
CA LYS A 266 7.72 -29.52 10.73
C LYS A 266 8.33 -29.19 12.09
N LEU A 267 9.59 -28.74 12.11
CA LEU A 267 10.30 -28.37 13.34
C LEU A 267 9.69 -27.11 13.99
N LEU A 268 9.36 -26.09 13.20
CA LEU A 268 8.73 -24.86 13.70
C LEU A 268 7.38 -25.16 14.35
N LEU A 269 6.55 -25.96 13.69
CA LEU A 269 5.24 -26.35 14.22
C LEU A 269 5.40 -27.09 15.55
N LYS A 270 6.15 -28.20 15.56
CA LYS A 270 6.30 -29.07 16.73
C LYS A 270 7.07 -28.43 17.89
N LYS A 271 8.15 -27.70 17.62
CA LYS A 271 9.04 -27.18 18.68
C LYS A 271 8.70 -25.77 19.14
N ILE A 272 8.10 -24.94 18.28
CA ILE A 272 7.91 -23.51 18.54
C ILE A 272 6.43 -23.19 18.75
N LEU A 273 5.55 -23.48 17.78
CA LEU A 273 4.13 -23.11 17.89
C LEU A 273 3.39 -24.00 18.90
N LEU A 274 3.55 -25.32 18.80
CA LEU A 274 2.91 -26.29 19.70
C LEU A 274 3.57 -26.36 21.09
N ASN A 275 4.55 -25.51 21.37
CA ASN A 275 5.16 -25.48 22.70
C ASN A 275 4.20 -24.85 23.70
N LYS A 276 3.99 -25.50 24.85
CA LYS A 276 3.19 -24.97 25.96
C LYS A 276 3.50 -23.52 26.34
N LYS A 277 4.77 -23.10 26.33
CA LYS A 277 5.14 -21.72 26.65
C LYS A 277 4.61 -20.72 25.62
N THR A 278 4.62 -21.11 24.35
CA THR A 278 4.08 -20.30 23.26
C THR A 278 2.56 -20.25 23.35
N LEU A 279 1.89 -21.38 23.54
CA LEU A 279 0.43 -21.44 23.71
C LEU A 279 -0.03 -20.55 24.87
N GLN A 280 0.61 -20.64 26.03
CA GLN A 280 0.32 -19.77 27.19
C GLN A 280 0.48 -18.28 26.87
N TYR A 281 1.49 -17.93 26.06
CA TYR A 281 1.71 -16.55 25.66
C TYR A 281 0.68 -16.08 24.63
N LEU A 282 0.29 -16.93 23.67
CA LEU A 282 -0.75 -16.64 22.69
C LEU A 282 -2.11 -16.45 23.36
N HIS A 283 -2.47 -17.30 24.33
CA HIS A 283 -3.70 -17.13 25.13
C HIS A 283 -3.76 -15.79 25.86
N LYS A 284 -2.62 -15.23 26.29
CA LYS A 284 -2.57 -13.92 26.93
C LYS A 284 -2.90 -12.78 25.97
N ILE A 285 -2.66 -12.94 24.67
CA ILE A 285 -2.78 -11.90 23.63
C ILE A 285 -3.94 -12.24 22.67
N ASP A 286 -4.74 -13.26 22.98
CA ASP A 286 -5.78 -13.80 22.11
C ASP A 286 -6.79 -12.74 21.66
N ASP A 287 -7.13 -11.80 22.54
CA ASP A 287 -8.09 -10.73 22.24
C ASP A 287 -7.54 -9.68 21.24
N ASP A 288 -6.21 -9.49 21.19
CA ASP A 288 -5.54 -8.49 20.36
C ASP A 288 -4.85 -9.07 19.11
N LEU A 289 -4.88 -10.40 18.96
CA LEU A 289 -4.15 -11.13 17.92
C LEU A 289 -5.11 -11.85 16.97
N VAL A 290 -4.73 -11.93 15.70
CA VAL A 290 -5.33 -12.79 14.70
C VAL A 290 -4.22 -13.61 14.05
N ILE A 291 -4.37 -14.92 14.00
CA ILE A 291 -3.36 -15.84 13.49
C ILE A 291 -3.79 -16.34 12.11
N TYR A 292 -2.92 -16.15 11.11
CA TYR A 292 -3.09 -16.71 9.78
C TYR A 292 -1.99 -17.74 9.53
N LEU A 293 -2.35 -19.02 9.55
CA LEU A 293 -1.45 -20.15 9.34
C LEU A 293 -1.88 -20.92 8.10
N LYS A 294 -1.07 -20.91 7.04
CA LYS A 294 -1.34 -21.63 5.80
C LYS A 294 -0.08 -22.15 5.12
N CYS A 295 -0.25 -23.13 4.24
CA CYS A 295 0.84 -23.74 3.47
C CYS A 295 1.08 -22.99 2.16
N VAL A 296 2.34 -22.74 1.80
CA VAL A 296 2.76 -22.03 0.58
C VAL A 296 2.48 -22.82 -0.71
N GLN A 297 2.05 -24.08 -0.62
CA GLN A 297 1.63 -24.87 -1.78
C GLN A 297 0.26 -24.44 -2.33
N GLU A 298 -0.55 -23.81 -1.48
CA GLU A 298 -1.85 -23.26 -1.84
C GLU A 298 -1.69 -21.96 -2.64
N LEU A 299 -2.63 -21.67 -3.53
CA LEU A 299 -2.60 -20.45 -4.36
C LEU A 299 -2.48 -19.17 -3.53
N GLU A 300 -3.33 -18.99 -2.53
CA GLU A 300 -3.43 -17.73 -1.77
C GLU A 300 -2.16 -17.43 -0.94
N PRO A 301 -1.64 -18.35 -0.10
CA PRO A 301 -0.37 -18.20 0.59
C PRO A 301 0.84 -18.09 -0.35
N TRP A 302 0.80 -18.73 -1.52
CA TRP A 302 1.84 -18.56 -2.54
C TRP A 302 1.92 -17.13 -3.06
N LEU A 303 0.77 -16.48 -3.31
CA LEU A 303 0.72 -15.07 -3.73
C LEU A 303 1.25 -14.13 -2.65
N ILE A 304 0.90 -14.42 -1.39
CA ILE A 304 1.40 -13.67 -0.24
C ILE A 304 2.92 -13.84 -0.14
N ALA A 305 3.43 -15.06 -0.28
CA ALA A 305 4.86 -15.34 -0.28
C ALA A 305 5.58 -14.58 -1.41
N GLN A 306 4.99 -14.48 -2.60
CA GLN A 306 5.54 -13.69 -3.70
C GLN A 306 5.49 -12.18 -3.41
N GLN A 307 4.38 -11.66 -2.88
CA GLN A 307 4.23 -10.24 -2.51
C GLN A 307 5.22 -9.82 -1.41
N LEU A 308 5.50 -10.72 -0.48
CA LEU A 308 6.42 -10.49 0.65
C LEU A 308 7.88 -10.89 0.33
N GLU A 309 8.16 -11.29 -0.91
CA GLU A 309 9.49 -11.74 -1.37
C GLU A 309 10.10 -12.88 -0.54
N VAL A 310 9.24 -13.75 0.00
CA VAL A 310 9.64 -14.93 0.78
C VAL A 310 10.30 -15.95 -0.14
N ARG A 311 11.58 -16.24 0.10
CA ARG A 311 12.34 -17.20 -0.71
C ARG A 311 12.34 -18.61 -0.14
N ASN A 312 12.32 -18.72 1.18
CA ASN A 312 12.47 -19.97 1.91
C ASN A 312 11.34 -20.09 2.91
N THR A 313 10.84 -21.31 3.14
CA THR A 313 9.89 -21.60 4.22
C THR A 313 10.61 -22.30 5.38
N PRO A 314 10.09 -22.21 6.63
CA PRO A 314 8.96 -21.38 7.09
C PRO A 314 9.36 -19.93 7.42
N GLU A 315 8.45 -18.99 7.22
CA GLU A 315 8.62 -17.59 7.64
C GLU A 315 7.42 -17.08 8.44
N ILE A 316 7.71 -16.25 9.45
CA ILE A 316 6.68 -15.63 10.31
C ILE A 316 6.85 -14.12 10.29
N PHE A 317 5.75 -13.43 10.00
CA PHE A 317 5.66 -11.98 10.01
C PHE A 317 4.61 -11.51 11.02
N LEU A 318 4.89 -10.38 11.64
CA LEU A 318 3.88 -9.64 12.39
C LEU A 318 3.45 -8.43 11.56
N ILE A 319 2.14 -8.26 11.39
CA ILE A 319 1.52 -7.16 10.64
C ILE A 319 0.55 -6.43 11.57
N ALA A 320 0.49 -5.10 11.50
CA ALA A 320 -0.54 -4.32 12.20
C ALA A 320 -0.78 -2.99 11.50
N ASN A 321 -1.89 -2.34 11.84
CA ASN A 321 -2.22 -1.01 11.35
C ASN A 321 -1.51 0.06 12.19
N VAL A 322 -0.36 0.53 11.72
CA VAL A 322 0.48 1.50 12.42
C VAL A 322 0.75 2.72 11.53
N SER A 323 1.12 3.82 12.17
CA SER A 323 1.44 5.09 11.54
C SER A 323 2.79 4.95 10.84
N ASN A 324 2.78 5.08 9.52
CA ASN A 324 3.96 4.85 8.70
C ASN A 324 4.17 6.00 7.71
N LYS A 325 5.42 6.40 7.52
CA LYS A 325 5.85 7.41 6.54
C LYS A 325 6.50 6.68 5.37
N ILE A 326 5.83 6.58 4.23
CA ILE A 326 6.39 5.86 3.07
C ILE A 326 7.43 6.71 2.34
N SER A 327 7.25 8.02 2.36
CA SER A 327 8.12 8.96 1.68
C SER A 327 8.55 10.07 2.63
N HIS A 328 9.78 10.55 2.45
CA HIS A 328 10.27 11.75 3.11
C HIS A 328 9.44 13.00 2.75
N SER A 329 8.58 12.92 1.72
CA SER A 329 7.64 13.96 1.34
C SER A 329 6.31 13.93 2.11
N GLU A 330 5.96 12.83 2.79
CA GLU A 330 4.76 12.78 3.63
C GLU A 330 5.05 13.51 4.95
N THR A 331 4.46 14.68 5.13
CA THR A 331 4.58 15.49 6.36
C THR A 331 3.86 14.84 7.53
N VAL A 332 2.71 14.20 7.27
CA VAL A 332 1.85 13.55 8.27
C VAL A 332 1.91 12.02 8.10
N PRO A 333 2.22 11.25 9.17
CA PRO A 333 2.17 9.80 9.12
C PRO A 333 0.73 9.32 8.96
N LEU A 334 0.50 8.35 8.07
CA LEU A 334 -0.83 7.77 7.84
C LEU A 334 -0.87 6.34 8.37
N GLN A 335 -2.02 5.95 8.93
CA GLN A 335 -2.28 4.60 9.41
C GLN A 335 -2.36 3.63 8.23
N ARG A 336 -1.42 2.70 8.15
CA ARG A 336 -1.36 1.69 7.09
C ARG A 336 -0.94 0.34 7.66
N LEU A 337 -1.50 -0.73 7.12
CA LEU A 337 -1.09 -2.10 7.41
C LEU A 337 0.36 -2.28 7.01
N SER A 338 1.23 -2.41 7.99
CA SER A 338 2.68 -2.48 7.79
C SER A 338 3.26 -3.72 8.47
N ILE A 339 4.32 -4.27 7.89
CA ILE A 339 5.08 -5.37 8.47
C ILE A 339 5.97 -4.78 9.56
N LEU A 340 5.69 -5.13 10.82
CA LEU A 340 6.47 -4.64 11.95
C LEU A 340 7.83 -5.33 12.03
N GLY A 341 7.88 -6.60 11.64
CA GLY A 341 9.12 -7.37 11.58
C GLY A 341 8.94 -8.84 11.25
N LYS A 342 10.06 -9.45 10.84
CA LYS A 342 10.20 -10.88 10.66
C LYS A 342 10.66 -11.52 11.97
N LEU A 343 9.92 -12.51 12.47
CA LEU A 343 10.24 -13.16 13.74
C LEU A 343 11.38 -14.17 13.57
N LYS A 344 12.28 -14.22 14.56
CA LYS A 344 13.45 -15.12 14.53
C LYS A 344 13.05 -16.52 15.01
N ILE A 345 13.17 -17.50 14.13
CA ILE A 345 12.69 -18.88 14.33
C ILE A 345 13.80 -19.82 14.87
N ASN A 346 15.02 -19.33 15.06
CA ASN A 346 16.17 -20.19 15.43
C ASN A 346 16.00 -20.97 16.75
N SER A 347 15.21 -20.45 17.70
CA SER A 347 14.99 -21.07 19.01
C SER A 347 13.70 -20.55 19.62
N LEU A 348 13.02 -21.37 20.44
CA LEU A 348 11.80 -21.00 21.17
C LEU A 348 11.95 -19.68 21.95
N ASN A 349 13.02 -19.54 22.74
CA ASN A 349 13.21 -18.34 23.56
C ASN A 349 13.46 -17.09 22.71
N LYS A 350 14.19 -17.25 21.59
CA LYS A 350 14.45 -16.14 20.65
C LYS A 350 13.18 -15.72 19.93
N PHE A 351 12.33 -16.68 19.59
CA PHE A 351 11.01 -16.44 18.99
C PHE A 351 10.13 -15.66 19.97
N LEU A 352 9.96 -16.15 21.20
CA LEU A 352 9.15 -15.48 22.22
C LEU A 352 9.68 -14.08 22.53
N GLN A 353 10.99 -13.93 22.74
CA GLN A 353 11.59 -12.61 22.97
C GLN A 353 11.35 -11.66 21.78
N SER A 354 11.49 -12.16 20.54
CA SER A 354 11.24 -11.35 19.35
C SER A 354 9.78 -10.95 19.24
N LEU A 355 8.84 -11.85 19.54
CA LEU A 355 7.41 -11.58 19.50
C LEU A 355 7.03 -10.56 20.58
N THR A 356 7.44 -10.81 21.83
CA THR A 356 7.21 -9.91 22.96
C THR A 356 7.74 -8.51 22.70
N ASN A 357 8.98 -8.38 22.23
CA ASN A 357 9.58 -7.08 21.97
C ASN A 357 8.80 -6.27 20.92
N VAL A 358 8.29 -6.93 19.87
CA VAL A 358 7.53 -6.24 18.81
C VAL A 358 6.14 -5.88 19.31
N VAL A 359 5.45 -6.80 20.00
CA VAL A 359 4.11 -6.53 20.57
C VAL A 359 4.18 -5.38 21.58
N GLU A 360 5.11 -5.42 22.54
CA GLU A 360 5.25 -4.38 23.56
C GLU A 360 5.58 -3.00 22.95
N ARG A 361 6.33 -2.98 21.84
CA ARG A 361 6.70 -1.74 21.15
C ARG A 361 5.50 -1.04 20.51
N TYR A 362 4.58 -1.79 19.90
CA TYR A 362 3.50 -1.23 19.08
C TYR A 362 2.10 -1.35 19.73
N SER A 363 1.97 -2.10 20.82
CA SER A 363 0.75 -2.16 21.64
C SER A 363 0.20 -0.79 22.04
N PRO A 364 1.00 0.17 22.57
CA PRO A 364 0.45 1.46 22.96
C PRO A 364 -0.14 2.22 21.76
N GLU A 365 0.51 2.17 20.60
CA GLU A 365 0.04 2.84 19.39
C GLU A 365 -1.31 2.27 18.92
N LEU A 366 -1.46 0.94 18.93
CA LEU A 366 -2.72 0.30 18.55
C LEU A 366 -3.84 0.60 19.53
N ILE A 367 -3.56 0.65 20.83
CA ILE A 367 -4.56 1.00 21.85
C ILE A 367 -5.05 2.43 21.62
N VAL A 368 -4.15 3.40 21.38
CA VAL A 368 -4.54 4.79 21.08
C VAL A 368 -5.42 4.86 19.84
N ASN A 369 -4.99 4.21 18.75
CA ASN A 369 -5.76 4.22 17.50
C ASN A 369 -7.13 3.56 17.66
N ARG A 370 -7.22 2.46 18.43
CA ARG A 370 -8.48 1.79 18.74
C ARG A 370 -9.40 2.67 19.57
N THR A 371 -8.88 3.35 20.59
CA THR A 371 -9.68 4.27 21.41
C THR A 371 -10.20 5.43 20.57
N GLU A 372 -9.37 6.04 19.73
CA GLU A 372 -9.77 7.13 18.84
C GLU A 372 -10.87 6.69 17.86
N MET A 373 -10.72 5.51 17.24
CA MET A 373 -11.75 4.98 16.34
C MET A 373 -13.06 4.64 17.05
N ASN A 374 -12.99 4.15 18.29
CA ASN A 374 -14.19 3.90 19.07
C ASN A 374 -14.90 5.20 19.46
N GLU A 375 -14.15 6.23 19.87
CA GLU A 375 -14.69 7.56 20.17
C GLU A 375 -15.38 8.18 18.94
N LEU A 376 -14.75 8.07 17.76
CA LEU A 376 -15.35 8.52 16.49
C LEU A 376 -16.63 7.75 16.15
N ARG A 377 -16.65 6.43 16.34
CA ARG A 377 -17.83 5.59 16.09
C ARG A 377 -18.99 6.00 17.00
N VAL A 378 -18.73 6.15 18.30
CA VAL A 378 -19.73 6.59 19.28
C VAL A 378 -20.23 7.99 18.97
N SER A 379 -19.35 8.93 18.58
CA SER A 379 -19.75 10.28 18.18
C SER A 379 -20.71 10.29 16.98
N ARG A 380 -20.45 9.44 15.98
CA ARG A 380 -21.33 9.28 14.81
C ARG A 380 -22.69 8.69 15.20
N GLU A 381 -22.68 7.68 16.07
CA GLU A 381 -23.91 7.05 16.55
C GLU A 381 -24.78 8.04 17.35
N ILE A 382 -24.18 8.83 18.23
CA ILE A 382 -24.89 9.88 18.98
C ILE A 382 -25.53 10.90 18.04
N LYS A 383 -24.80 11.37 17.02
CA LYS A 383 -25.34 12.32 16.02
C LYS A 383 -26.52 11.71 15.27
N LYS A 384 -26.40 10.45 14.85
CA LYS A 384 -27.50 9.73 14.18
C LYS A 384 -28.72 9.60 15.08
N LEU A 385 -28.54 9.25 16.36
CA LEU A 385 -29.64 9.17 17.33
C LEU A 385 -30.31 10.53 17.58
N GLN A 386 -29.52 11.61 17.60
CA GLN A 386 -30.05 12.98 17.71
C GLN A 386 -30.87 13.36 16.47
N GLU A 387 -30.39 13.03 15.28
CA GLU A 387 -31.09 13.28 14.02
C GLU A 387 -32.38 12.46 13.92
N ASP A 388 -32.34 11.18 14.27
CA ASP A 388 -33.53 10.31 14.33
C ASP A 388 -34.56 10.81 15.34
N ALA A 389 -34.12 11.29 16.51
CA ALA A 389 -35.01 11.87 17.52
C ALA A 389 -35.62 13.20 17.06
N TYR A 390 -34.84 14.05 16.37
CA TYR A 390 -35.32 15.29 15.78
C TYR A 390 -36.37 15.04 14.71
N MET A 391 -36.10 14.09 13.80
CA MET A 391 -37.05 13.71 12.75
C MET A 391 -38.37 13.20 13.32
N LYS A 392 -38.32 12.33 14.34
CA LYS A 392 -39.53 11.89 15.06
C LYS A 392 -40.28 13.04 15.72
N SER A 393 -39.57 13.99 16.32
CA SER A 393 -40.21 15.19 16.90
C SER A 393 -40.91 16.03 15.84
N LEU A 394 -40.25 16.25 14.71
CA LEU A 394 -40.79 17.02 13.59
C LEU A 394 -42.04 16.35 13.00
N GLU A 395 -42.04 15.02 12.88
CA GLU A 395 -43.20 14.25 12.46
C GLU A 395 -44.37 14.38 13.44
N MET A 396 -44.11 14.30 14.75
CA MET A 396 -45.15 14.52 15.77
C MET A 396 -45.74 15.92 15.71
N ASP A 397 -44.91 16.95 15.49
CA ASP A 397 -45.37 18.33 15.39
C ASP A 397 -46.20 18.55 14.12
N ARG A 398 -45.83 17.92 13.00
CA ARG A 398 -46.66 17.89 11.78
C ARG A 398 -48.02 17.22 12.02
N LEU A 399 -48.06 16.09 12.73
CA LEU A 399 -49.31 15.40 13.06
C LEU A 399 -50.22 16.28 13.94
N LYS A 400 -49.68 16.91 14.98
CA LYS A 400 -50.43 17.84 15.83
C LYS A 400 -50.98 19.04 15.07
N ALA A 401 -50.23 19.57 14.10
CA ALA A 401 -50.70 20.66 13.25
C ALA A 401 -51.91 20.22 12.40
N LEU A 402 -51.82 19.04 11.77
CA LEU A 402 -52.93 18.46 10.99
C LEU A 402 -54.17 18.19 11.85
N GLU A 403 -54.00 17.72 13.10
CA GLU A 403 -55.12 17.53 14.03
C GLU A 403 -55.81 18.85 14.40
N LYS A 404 -55.04 19.91 14.63
CA LYS A 404 -55.58 21.25 14.90
C LYS A 404 -56.35 21.82 13.70
N GLU A 405 -55.83 21.65 12.49
CA GLU A 405 -56.53 22.06 11.27
C GLU A 405 -57.85 21.32 11.10
N LYS A 406 -57.86 20.00 11.34
CA LYS A 406 -59.08 19.19 11.32
C LYS A 406 -60.09 19.69 12.35
N SER A 407 -59.70 19.88 13.61
CA SER A 407 -60.64 20.32 14.65
C SER A 407 -61.24 21.70 14.38
N LEU A 408 -60.45 22.64 13.84
CA LEU A 408 -60.92 23.94 13.36
C LEU A 408 -61.94 23.80 12.22
N SER A 409 -61.69 22.90 11.27
CA SER A 409 -62.63 22.63 10.18
C SER A 409 -63.95 22.05 10.68
N TRP A 410 -63.92 21.12 11.66
CA TRP A 410 -65.11 20.52 12.24
C TRP A 410 -65.93 21.50 13.09
N SER A 411 -65.29 22.47 13.75
CA SER A 411 -65.99 23.49 14.54
C SER A 411 -66.68 24.58 13.71
N LYS A 412 -66.42 24.64 12.41
CA LYS A 412 -66.95 25.67 11.49
C LYS A 412 -68.17 25.20 10.69
N ILE A 413 -68.50 23.91 10.82
CA ILE A 413 -69.70 23.23 10.31
C ILE A 413 -70.66 23.10 11.49
#